data_AF-A0A0A9EWK7-F1
#
_entry.id   AF-A0A0A9EWK7-F1
#
_cell.length_a   1.000
_cell.length_b   1.000
_cell.length_c   1.000
_cell.angle_alpha   90.00
_cell.angle_beta   90.00
_cell.angle_gamma   90.00
#
_symmetry.space_group_name_H-M   'P 1'
#
loop_
_entity.id
_entity.type
_entity.pdbx_description
1 polymer ?
#
loop_
_entity_poly.entity_id
_entity_poly.type
_entity_poly.pdbx_seq_one_letter_code
_entity_poly.pdbx_strand_id
1 'polypeptide(L)'
;MLFSVITYYTSSLLADCYRTGDQVTGKRNYTYMDAVASYLGGWQVWSCGVFQYVNLVGTAVGYTITASISAAAVHKSNCFHKNGHAADCGVYDTMYMVVFGVVQIFFSQLPNFHELSWLSILAAIMSFSYSSIAVGLALARTISGGTSKTTLTGTEVGVDVDSAQKVWLACQALGNIAFAYSYSMILIEIQDTVKSPPAENKTMKKATLLGVTTTTSFYMLAGCLGYAAFGNAAPGNILTGFGFYEPFWLIDFANVCIVVHLVGAYQVFSQPIFAAVETWATARWPNAKFLTREHTVASGKFSFNVFRLTWRTAFVVVSTVLAIVMPFFNDILGFLGAVGFWPLTVYYPVEMYIRQRRIQKYTTRWVALQVLSFLCFLVSLAAAVASIEGVTESLKHYVPFKTKS
;
A
#
# COMPACT_ATOMS: atom_id res chain seq x y z
N MET A 1 -16.26 3.96 4.32
CA MET A 1 -16.44 4.19 5.78
C MET A 1 -16.35 2.91 6.62
N LEU A 2 -17.09 1.83 6.32
CA LEU A 2 -17.03 0.59 7.12
C LEU A 2 -15.60 0.04 7.30
N PHE A 3 -14.84 -0.07 6.20
CA PHE A 3 -13.43 -0.49 6.24
C PHE A 3 -12.56 0.37 7.16
N SER A 4 -12.80 1.69 7.20
CA SER A 4 -12.08 2.60 8.10
C SER A 4 -12.39 2.29 9.57
N VAL A 5 -13.66 2.14 9.92
CA VAL A 5 -14.08 1.83 11.30
C VAL A 5 -13.49 0.50 11.76
N ILE A 6 -13.59 -0.53 10.92
CA ILE A 6 -13.03 -1.86 11.19
C ILE A 6 -11.51 -1.75 11.36
N THR A 7 -10.81 -1.11 10.42
CA THR A 7 -9.36 -0.96 10.48
C THR A 7 -8.91 -0.18 11.71
N TYR A 8 -9.57 0.92 12.05
CA TYR A 8 -9.26 1.68 13.27
C TYR A 8 -9.45 0.81 14.53
N TYR A 9 -10.57 0.09 14.58
CA TYR A 9 -10.88 -0.79 15.71
C TYR A 9 -9.83 -1.88 15.87
N THR A 10 -9.55 -2.65 14.81
CA THR A 10 -8.61 -3.78 14.87
C THR A 10 -7.15 -3.32 15.02
N SER A 11 -6.76 -2.19 14.41
CA SER A 11 -5.44 -1.59 14.61
C SER A 11 -5.25 -1.10 16.06
N SER A 12 -6.33 -0.65 16.72
CA SER A 12 -6.29 -0.34 18.14
C SER A 12 -6.10 -1.59 19.01
N LEU A 13 -6.67 -2.74 18.61
CA LEU A 13 -6.41 -4.03 19.26
C LEU A 13 -4.96 -4.48 19.05
N LEU A 14 -4.46 -4.35 17.83
CA LEU A 14 -3.08 -4.68 17.47
C LEU A 14 -2.07 -3.83 18.27
N ALA A 15 -2.35 -2.53 18.44
CA ALA A 15 -1.48 -1.65 19.20
C ALA A 15 -1.33 -2.05 20.68
N ASP A 16 -2.37 -2.66 21.27
CA ASP A 16 -2.29 -3.24 22.63
C ASP A 16 -1.42 -4.49 22.68
N CYS A 17 -1.26 -5.20 21.56
CA CYS A 17 -0.46 -6.42 21.45
C CYS A 17 1.05 -6.15 21.25
N TYR A 18 1.48 -4.89 21.18
CA TYR A 18 2.90 -4.53 21.11
C TYR A 18 3.69 -5.03 22.33
N ARG A 19 3.08 -5.04 23.52
CA ARG A 19 3.71 -5.57 24.74
C ARG A 19 2.95 -6.77 25.29
N THR A 20 3.70 -7.83 25.60
CA THR A 20 3.19 -9.03 26.24
C THR A 20 3.10 -8.85 27.76
N GLY A 21 1.90 -9.04 28.31
CA GLY A 21 1.63 -8.82 29.74
C GLY A 21 1.27 -7.36 30.04
N ASP A 22 2.06 -6.71 30.89
CA ASP A 22 1.86 -5.32 31.28
C ASP A 22 2.18 -4.34 30.12
N GLN A 23 1.39 -3.27 30.01
CA GLN A 23 1.48 -2.32 28.88
C GLN A 23 2.64 -1.33 29.00
N VAL A 24 3.35 -1.28 30.13
CA VAL A 24 4.49 -0.38 30.36
C VAL A 24 5.78 -1.16 30.55
N THR A 25 5.73 -2.28 31.27
CA THR A 25 6.88 -3.08 31.68
C THR A 25 6.97 -4.43 30.96
N GLY A 26 5.91 -4.85 30.26
CA GLY A 26 5.87 -6.13 29.56
C GLY A 26 6.86 -6.22 28.40
N LYS A 27 7.20 -7.45 28.00
CA LYS A 27 8.14 -7.73 26.90
C LYS A 27 7.64 -7.11 25.60
N ARG A 28 8.50 -6.34 24.93
CA ARG A 28 8.23 -5.74 23.62
C ARG A 28 8.25 -6.80 22.52
N ASN A 29 7.31 -6.67 21.58
CA ASN A 29 7.29 -7.36 20.31
C ASN A 29 7.72 -6.35 19.24
N TYR A 30 8.90 -6.53 18.66
CA TYR A 30 9.50 -5.55 17.73
C TYR A 30 8.91 -5.64 16.32
N THR A 31 8.40 -6.81 15.96
CA THR A 31 7.76 -7.07 14.66
C THR A 31 6.35 -7.63 14.84
N TYR A 32 5.53 -7.51 13.80
CA TYR A 32 4.21 -8.13 13.78
C TYR A 32 4.29 -9.63 14.05
N MET A 33 5.24 -10.33 13.42
CA MET A 33 5.44 -11.77 13.61
C MET A 33 5.85 -12.13 15.05
N ASP A 34 6.64 -11.28 15.72
CA ASP A 34 6.98 -11.48 17.14
C ASP A 34 5.74 -11.41 18.03
N ALA A 35 4.81 -10.48 17.73
CA ALA A 35 3.55 -10.39 18.45
C ALA A 35 2.72 -11.68 18.27
N VAL A 36 2.59 -12.16 17.03
CA VAL A 36 1.91 -13.44 16.75
C VAL A 36 2.60 -14.61 17.46
N ALA A 37 3.94 -14.64 17.49
CA ALA A 37 4.70 -15.67 18.18
C ALA A 37 4.45 -15.65 19.69
N SER A 38 4.36 -14.46 20.30
CA SER A 38 4.15 -14.30 21.74
C SER A 38 2.74 -14.69 22.20
N TYR A 39 1.70 -14.50 21.37
CA TYR A 39 0.30 -14.78 21.78
C TYR A 39 -0.30 -16.07 21.23
N LEU A 40 0.11 -16.47 20.02
CA LEU A 40 -0.55 -17.52 19.25
C LEU A 40 0.37 -18.71 18.97
N GLY A 41 1.61 -18.43 18.53
CA GLY A 41 2.68 -19.41 18.34
C GLY A 41 2.43 -20.43 17.21
N GLY A 42 3.41 -21.32 17.02
CA GLY A 42 3.33 -22.47 16.11
C GLY A 42 3.07 -22.08 14.64
N TRP A 43 2.16 -22.81 14.00
CA TRP A 43 1.78 -22.62 12.58
C TRP A 43 1.33 -21.20 12.26
N GLN A 44 0.74 -20.48 13.22
CA GLN A 44 0.20 -19.14 12.99
C GLN A 44 1.27 -18.10 12.69
N VAL A 45 2.50 -18.30 13.20
CA VAL A 45 3.65 -17.43 12.89
C VAL A 45 4.05 -17.62 11.43
N TRP A 46 4.13 -18.86 10.96
CA TRP A 46 4.48 -19.17 9.58
C TRP A 46 3.45 -18.58 8.61
N SER A 47 2.16 -18.79 8.85
CA SER A 47 1.12 -18.23 7.99
C SER A 47 1.07 -16.71 8.03
N CYS A 48 1.31 -16.09 9.20
CA CYS A 48 1.41 -14.64 9.32
C CYS A 48 2.54 -14.10 8.45
N GLY A 49 3.72 -14.73 8.52
CA GLY A 49 4.87 -14.35 7.69
C GLY A 49 4.57 -14.45 6.19
N VAL A 50 3.91 -15.52 5.74
CA VAL A 50 3.51 -15.65 4.33
C VAL A 50 2.60 -14.50 3.91
N PHE A 51 1.52 -14.23 4.64
CA PHE A 51 0.59 -13.15 4.29
C PHE A 51 1.27 -11.78 4.35
N GLN A 52 2.08 -11.53 5.39
CA GLN A 52 2.77 -10.26 5.58
C GLN A 52 3.78 -10.01 4.45
N TYR A 53 4.70 -10.94 4.18
CA TYR A 53 5.72 -10.72 3.16
C TYR A 53 5.17 -10.69 1.73
N VAL A 54 4.13 -11.48 1.42
CA VAL A 54 3.44 -11.38 0.12
C VAL A 54 2.84 -9.98 -0.06
N ASN A 55 2.21 -9.44 0.98
CA ASN A 55 1.66 -8.08 0.92
C ASN A 55 2.75 -7.02 0.81
N LEU A 56 3.84 -7.13 1.57
CA LEU A 56 4.94 -6.16 1.52
C LEU A 56 5.63 -6.15 0.13
N VAL A 57 5.89 -7.32 -0.45
CA VAL A 57 6.42 -7.45 -1.83
C VAL A 57 5.42 -6.88 -2.83
N GLY A 58 4.15 -7.23 -2.70
CA GLY A 58 3.09 -6.73 -3.57
C GLY A 58 2.94 -5.22 -3.52
N THR A 59 3.02 -4.61 -2.34
CA THR A 59 3.00 -3.15 -2.17
C THR A 59 4.19 -2.49 -2.89
N ALA A 60 5.39 -3.08 -2.81
CA ALA A 60 6.56 -2.61 -3.56
C ALA A 60 6.32 -2.64 -5.09
N VAL A 61 5.71 -3.71 -5.59
CA VAL A 61 5.27 -3.83 -7.00
C VAL A 61 4.24 -2.74 -7.35
N GLY A 62 3.19 -2.60 -6.54
CA GLY A 62 2.13 -1.62 -6.74
C GLY A 62 2.64 -0.18 -6.76
N TYR A 63 3.57 0.17 -5.86
CA TYR A 63 4.21 1.49 -5.85
C TYR A 63 5.07 1.73 -7.10
N THR A 64 5.78 0.71 -7.58
CA THR A 64 6.55 0.81 -8.83
C THR A 64 5.62 1.11 -10.01
N ILE A 65 4.49 0.39 -10.12
CA ILE A 65 3.50 0.64 -11.17
C ILE A 65 2.93 2.06 -11.07
N THR A 66 2.47 2.45 -9.87
CA THR A 66 1.80 3.73 -9.64
C THR A 66 2.71 4.92 -9.91
N ALA A 67 3.95 4.88 -9.41
CA ALA A 67 4.92 5.94 -9.64
C ALA A 67 5.24 6.07 -11.13
N SER A 68 5.31 4.96 -11.85
CA SER A 68 5.59 4.94 -13.28
C SER A 68 4.46 5.53 -14.10
N ILE A 69 3.21 5.19 -13.78
CA ILE A 69 2.01 5.78 -14.42
C ILE A 69 2.00 7.31 -14.20
N SER A 70 2.30 7.76 -12.99
CA SER A 70 2.36 9.20 -12.69
C SER A 70 3.52 9.90 -13.41
N ALA A 71 4.71 9.30 -13.47
CA ALA A 71 5.83 9.85 -14.21
C ALA A 71 5.58 9.91 -15.72
N ALA A 72 4.96 8.88 -16.29
CA ALA A 72 4.52 8.84 -17.68
C ALA A 72 3.47 9.92 -17.96
N ALA A 73 2.54 10.16 -17.03
CA ALA A 73 1.53 11.21 -17.15
C ALA A 73 2.16 12.61 -17.27
N VAL A 74 3.22 12.91 -16.52
CA VAL A 74 3.95 14.19 -16.65
C VAL A 74 4.51 14.36 -18.07
N HIS A 75 5.10 13.31 -18.63
CA HIS A 75 5.64 13.39 -20.00
C HIS A 75 4.53 13.61 -21.03
N LYS A 76 3.45 12.83 -20.94
CA LYS A 76 2.29 12.96 -21.83
C LYS A 76 1.70 14.35 -21.76
N SER A 77 1.52 14.88 -20.55
CA SER A 77 1.00 16.22 -20.29
C SER A 77 1.78 17.29 -21.04
N ASN A 78 3.10 17.29 -20.87
CA ASN A 78 3.99 18.23 -21.54
C ASN A 78 4.01 18.03 -23.07
N CYS A 79 3.93 16.80 -23.55
CA CYS A 79 3.87 16.49 -24.98
C CYS A 79 2.58 17.02 -25.60
N PHE A 80 1.42 16.76 -25.00
CA PHE A 80 0.13 17.25 -25.49
C PHE A 80 0.01 18.77 -25.43
N HIS A 81 0.58 19.41 -24.40
CA HIS A 81 0.62 20.86 -24.30
C HIS A 81 1.48 21.48 -25.44
N LYS A 82 2.63 20.87 -25.76
CA LYS A 82 3.55 21.39 -26.78
C LYS A 82 3.10 21.09 -28.22
N ASN A 83 2.64 19.86 -28.47
CA ASN A 83 2.38 19.35 -29.83
C ASN A 83 0.88 19.30 -30.18
N GLY A 84 0.01 19.67 -29.24
CA GLY A 84 -1.45 19.61 -29.38
C GLY A 84 -2.04 18.23 -29.04
N HIS A 85 -3.34 18.21 -28.75
CA HIS A 85 -4.06 17.01 -28.29
C HIS A 85 -4.20 15.89 -29.33
N ALA A 86 -3.87 16.14 -30.60
CA ALA A 86 -3.90 15.15 -31.67
C ALA A 86 -2.54 14.44 -31.87
N ALA A 87 -1.50 14.81 -31.14
CA ALA A 87 -0.17 14.23 -31.28
C ALA A 87 -0.10 12.81 -30.68
N ASP A 88 0.67 11.91 -31.29
CA ASP A 88 1.02 10.63 -30.68
C ASP A 88 2.06 10.86 -29.57
N CYS A 89 1.58 10.94 -28.33
CA CYS A 89 2.39 11.06 -27.12
C CYS A 89 2.51 9.72 -26.38
N GLY A 90 2.35 8.59 -27.08
CA GLY A 90 2.43 7.26 -26.49
C GLY A 90 3.83 6.96 -25.93
N VAL A 91 3.89 6.45 -24.70
CA VAL A 91 5.15 6.12 -24.03
C VAL A 91 5.17 4.70 -23.50
N TYR A 92 6.36 4.14 -23.36
CA TYR A 92 6.54 2.83 -22.73
C TYR A 92 6.64 3.00 -21.21
N ASP A 93 5.59 2.59 -20.49
CA ASP A 93 5.57 2.63 -19.02
C ASP A 93 6.72 1.84 -18.38
N THR A 94 7.19 0.80 -19.08
CA THR A 94 8.33 -0.03 -18.64
C THR A 94 9.60 0.78 -18.43
N MET A 95 9.83 1.85 -19.21
CA MET A 95 10.99 2.73 -19.02
C MET A 95 10.90 3.44 -17.67
N TYR A 96 9.73 3.97 -17.32
CA TYR A 96 9.50 4.65 -16.05
C TYR A 96 9.60 3.69 -14.85
N MET A 97 9.17 2.44 -15.01
CA MET A 97 9.32 1.39 -13.99
C MET A 97 10.79 1.10 -13.71
N VAL A 98 11.61 0.95 -14.76
CA VAL A 98 13.06 0.75 -14.61
C VAL A 98 13.71 1.96 -13.93
N VAL A 99 13.37 3.18 -14.34
CA VAL A 99 13.91 4.41 -13.72
C VAL A 99 13.53 4.50 -12.24
N PHE A 100 12.26 4.23 -11.89
CA PHE A 100 11.83 4.21 -10.50
C PHE A 100 12.57 3.12 -9.71
N GLY A 101 12.71 1.91 -10.26
CA GLY A 101 13.50 0.83 -9.67
C GLY A 101 14.95 1.24 -9.41
N VAL A 102 15.61 1.92 -10.37
CA VAL A 102 16.96 2.45 -10.18
C VAL A 102 17.02 3.45 -9.02
N VAL A 103 16.05 4.37 -8.92
CA VAL A 103 15.95 5.29 -7.77
C VAL A 103 15.78 4.50 -6.46
N GLN A 104 14.93 3.47 -6.44
CA GLN A 104 14.74 2.63 -5.25
C GLN A 104 16.01 1.86 -4.86
N ILE A 105 16.84 1.42 -5.82
CA ILE A 105 18.12 0.77 -5.50
C ILE A 105 18.98 1.69 -4.63
N PHE A 106 19.05 2.99 -4.94
CA PHE A 106 19.81 3.94 -4.13
C PHE A 106 19.20 4.17 -2.75
N PHE A 107 17.89 4.47 -2.67
CA PHE A 107 17.23 4.75 -1.41
C PHE A 107 17.11 3.52 -0.49
N SER A 108 17.03 2.32 -1.06
CA SER A 108 17.01 1.06 -0.31
C SER A 108 18.33 0.75 0.38
N GLN A 109 19.41 1.48 0.12
CA GLN A 109 20.64 1.34 0.89
C GLN A 109 20.58 2.05 2.25
N LEU A 110 19.54 2.86 2.52
CA LEU A 110 19.35 3.50 3.82
C LEU A 110 19.03 2.45 4.90
N PRO A 111 19.66 2.52 6.09
CA PRO A 111 19.75 1.38 7.00
C PRO A 111 18.48 1.11 7.82
N ASN A 112 17.71 2.15 8.21
CA ASN A 112 16.55 1.96 9.10
C ASN A 112 15.50 3.10 8.98
N PHE A 113 14.34 2.91 9.61
CA PHE A 113 13.23 3.88 9.65
C PHE A 113 13.60 5.25 10.25
N HIS A 114 14.56 5.30 11.18
CA HIS A 114 14.96 6.54 11.83
C HIS A 114 15.69 7.47 10.84
N GLU A 115 16.60 6.91 10.05
CA GLU A 115 17.28 7.61 8.94
C GLU A 115 16.32 7.99 7.81
N LEU A 116 15.16 7.33 7.72
CA LEU A 116 14.09 7.63 6.76
C LEU A 116 13.07 8.66 7.28
N SER A 117 13.20 9.14 8.52
CA SER A 117 12.19 10.02 9.12
C SER A 117 11.93 11.30 8.30
N TRP A 118 12.98 11.92 7.76
CA TRP A 118 12.86 13.07 6.87
C TRP A 118 12.13 12.72 5.56
N LEU A 119 12.40 11.54 5.02
CA LEU A 119 11.79 11.05 3.78
C LEU A 119 10.31 10.75 4.00
N SER A 120 9.95 10.20 5.17
CA SER A 120 8.55 9.99 5.58
C SER A 120 7.79 11.30 5.77
N ILE A 121 8.42 12.34 6.32
CA ILE A 121 7.80 13.69 6.43
C ILE A 121 7.55 14.27 5.04
N LEU A 122 8.56 14.22 4.15
CA LEU A 122 8.42 14.68 2.77
C LEU A 122 7.30 13.92 2.05
N ALA A 123 7.28 12.60 2.18
CA ALA A 123 6.24 11.74 1.63
C ALA A 123 4.84 12.12 2.10
N ALA A 124 4.67 12.43 3.41
CA ALA A 124 3.40 12.90 3.94
C ALA A 124 2.96 14.22 3.32
N ILE A 125 3.86 15.23 3.24
CA ILE A 125 3.55 16.53 2.61
C ILE A 125 3.10 16.32 1.16
N MET A 126 3.86 15.54 0.39
CA MET A 126 3.51 15.23 -1.01
C MET A 126 2.15 14.53 -1.12
N SER A 127 1.84 13.62 -0.19
CA SER A 127 0.55 12.94 -0.13
C SER A 127 -0.62 13.89 0.07
N PHE A 128 -0.50 14.86 0.98
CA PHE A 128 -1.51 15.89 1.16
C PHE A 128 -1.64 16.80 -0.06
N SER A 129 -0.51 17.16 -0.69
CA SER A 129 -0.48 18.04 -1.86
C SER A 129 -1.26 17.44 -3.04
N TYR A 130 -0.90 16.24 -3.52
CA TYR A 130 -1.59 15.68 -4.68
C TYR A 130 -3.05 15.32 -4.37
N SER A 131 -3.37 14.88 -3.15
CA SER A 131 -4.74 14.53 -2.78
C SER A 131 -5.63 15.76 -2.75
N SER A 132 -5.13 16.89 -2.23
CA SER A 132 -5.85 18.17 -2.23
C SER A 132 -6.05 18.70 -3.65
N ILE A 133 -5.04 18.58 -4.51
CA ILE A 133 -5.15 18.97 -5.92
C ILE A 133 -6.19 18.12 -6.65
N ALA A 134 -6.14 16.79 -6.51
CA ALA A 134 -7.08 15.88 -7.15
C ALA A 134 -8.53 16.17 -6.71
N VAL A 135 -8.75 16.37 -5.41
CA VAL A 135 -10.06 16.77 -4.86
C VAL A 135 -10.51 18.12 -5.39
N GLY A 136 -9.62 19.11 -5.41
CA GLY A 136 -9.92 20.46 -5.91
C GLY A 136 -10.27 20.48 -7.39
N LEU A 137 -9.52 19.77 -8.22
CA LEU A 137 -9.81 19.62 -9.65
C LEU A 137 -11.12 18.86 -9.89
N ALA A 138 -11.39 17.81 -9.13
CA ALA A 138 -12.66 17.06 -9.23
C ALA A 138 -13.86 17.95 -8.85
N LEU A 139 -13.72 18.74 -7.79
CA LEU A 139 -14.72 19.71 -7.37
C LEU A 139 -14.94 20.79 -8.44
N ALA A 140 -13.87 21.38 -8.96
CA ALA A 140 -13.95 22.41 -10.00
C ALA A 140 -14.67 21.88 -11.26
N ARG A 141 -14.32 20.67 -11.70
CA ARG A 141 -15.00 20.01 -12.83
C ARG A 141 -16.48 19.77 -12.55
N THR A 142 -16.80 19.28 -11.36
CA THR A 142 -18.19 19.02 -10.95
C THR A 142 -19.03 20.30 -10.95
N ILE A 143 -18.50 21.41 -10.44
CA ILE A 143 -19.20 22.70 -10.40
C ILE A 143 -19.31 23.34 -11.78
N SER A 144 -18.31 23.15 -12.65
CA SER A 144 -18.29 23.70 -14.02
C SER A 144 -19.28 23.02 -14.99
N GLY A 145 -20.03 22.01 -14.55
CA GLY A 145 -21.00 21.28 -15.38
C GLY A 145 -20.39 20.25 -16.32
N GLY A 146 -19.08 19.97 -16.21
CA GLY A 146 -18.39 18.92 -16.98
C GLY A 146 -18.60 17.50 -16.45
N THR A 147 -19.78 17.22 -15.91
CA THR A 147 -20.10 15.95 -15.25
C THR A 147 -20.43 14.87 -16.28
N SER A 148 -19.80 13.71 -16.14
CA SER A 148 -20.10 12.55 -16.98
C SER A 148 -21.33 11.80 -16.43
N LYS A 149 -21.90 10.87 -17.20
CA LYS A 149 -23.05 10.07 -16.77
C LYS A 149 -22.74 9.32 -15.47
N THR A 150 -23.45 9.64 -14.40
CA THR A 150 -23.40 8.94 -13.12
C THR A 150 -24.62 8.04 -12.98
N THR A 151 -24.44 6.89 -12.33
CA THR A 151 -25.56 6.02 -11.99
C THR A 151 -25.44 5.49 -10.56
N LEU A 152 -26.54 5.01 -9.98
CA LEU A 152 -26.54 4.53 -8.59
C LEU A 152 -25.67 3.27 -8.39
N THR A 153 -25.55 2.43 -9.41
CA THR A 153 -24.85 1.14 -9.33
C THR A 153 -23.50 1.13 -10.06
N GLY A 154 -22.98 2.31 -10.44
CA GLY A 154 -21.73 2.42 -11.19
C GLY A 154 -21.86 1.93 -12.63
N THR A 155 -20.78 1.38 -13.19
CA THR A 155 -20.72 0.86 -14.56
C THR A 155 -21.98 0.07 -14.94
N GLU A 156 -22.60 0.46 -16.06
CA GLU A 156 -23.84 -0.16 -16.55
C GLU A 156 -23.53 -1.43 -17.35
N VAL A 157 -24.45 -2.39 -17.32
CA VAL A 157 -24.36 -3.57 -18.19
C VAL A 157 -24.61 -3.12 -19.62
N GLY A 158 -23.71 -3.46 -20.53
CA GLY A 158 -23.70 -3.00 -21.91
C GLY A 158 -22.83 -3.88 -22.80
N VAL A 159 -22.39 -3.32 -23.92
CA VAL A 159 -21.57 -4.05 -24.91
C VAL A 159 -20.20 -4.44 -24.33
N ASP A 160 -19.62 -3.57 -23.50
CA ASP A 160 -18.27 -3.75 -22.95
C ASP A 160 -18.25 -4.48 -21.60
N VAL A 161 -19.38 -4.55 -20.89
CA VAL A 161 -19.47 -5.09 -19.52
C VAL A 161 -20.76 -5.87 -19.36
N ASP A 162 -20.65 -7.18 -19.13
CA ASP A 162 -21.80 -8.03 -18.83
C ASP A 162 -22.17 -8.02 -17.33
N SER A 163 -23.21 -8.77 -16.96
CA SER A 163 -23.66 -8.84 -15.56
C SER A 163 -22.64 -9.50 -14.62
N ALA A 164 -21.89 -10.50 -15.09
CA ALA A 164 -20.89 -11.18 -14.28
C ALA A 164 -19.69 -10.25 -14.05
N GLN A 165 -19.21 -9.58 -15.10
CA GLN A 165 -18.12 -8.62 -15.04
C GLN A 165 -18.43 -7.46 -14.11
N LYS A 166 -19.67 -6.96 -14.11
CA LYS A 166 -20.10 -5.94 -13.15
C LYS A 166 -19.96 -6.41 -11.69
N VAL A 167 -20.28 -7.67 -11.40
CA VAL A 167 -20.12 -8.25 -10.05
C VAL A 167 -18.64 -8.39 -9.70
N TRP A 168 -17.81 -8.85 -10.64
CA TRP A 168 -16.36 -8.96 -10.43
C TRP A 168 -15.73 -7.60 -10.13
N LEU A 169 -16.03 -6.58 -10.94
CA LEU A 169 -15.55 -5.21 -10.71
C LEU A 169 -15.98 -4.67 -9.33
N ALA A 170 -17.22 -4.93 -8.91
CA ALA A 170 -17.70 -4.51 -7.59
C ALA A 170 -16.96 -5.23 -6.44
N CYS A 171 -16.74 -6.54 -6.55
CA CYS A 171 -15.98 -7.30 -5.56
C CYS A 171 -14.49 -6.91 -5.53
N GLN A 172 -13.88 -6.67 -6.69
CA GLN A 172 -12.52 -6.16 -6.80
C GLN A 172 -12.39 -4.78 -6.14
N ALA A 173 -13.38 -3.90 -6.33
CA ALA A 173 -13.40 -2.58 -5.68
C ALA A 173 -13.39 -2.69 -4.14
N LEU A 174 -14.02 -3.72 -3.56
CA LEU A 174 -13.90 -3.99 -2.11
C LEU A 174 -12.45 -4.31 -1.73
N GLY A 175 -11.73 -5.09 -2.54
CA GLY A 175 -10.30 -5.33 -2.39
C GLY A 175 -9.48 -4.04 -2.47
N ASN A 176 -9.74 -3.17 -3.46
CA ASN A 176 -9.06 -1.88 -3.59
C ASN A 176 -9.28 -0.99 -2.36
N ILE A 177 -10.51 -0.94 -1.84
CA ILE A 177 -10.82 -0.22 -0.60
C ILE A 177 -10.10 -0.85 0.59
N ALA A 178 -10.04 -2.18 0.67
CA ALA A 178 -9.34 -2.89 1.73
C ALA A 178 -7.83 -2.57 1.73
N PHE A 179 -7.22 -2.55 0.54
CA PHE A 179 -5.82 -2.17 0.37
C PHE A 179 -5.56 -0.72 0.77
N ALA A 180 -6.48 0.21 0.46
CA ALA A 180 -6.34 1.62 0.80
C ALA A 180 -6.21 1.88 2.32
N TYR A 181 -6.71 0.97 3.16
CA TYR A 181 -6.54 1.01 4.62
C TYR A 181 -5.47 0.04 5.14
N SER A 182 -4.67 -0.57 4.27
CA SER A 182 -3.69 -1.59 4.62
C SER A 182 -2.36 -0.98 5.10
N TYR A 183 -2.26 -0.74 6.41
CA TYR A 183 -1.01 -0.41 7.10
C TYR A 183 -0.77 -1.26 8.36
N SER A 184 -1.75 -2.08 8.74
CA SER A 184 -1.71 -2.97 9.91
C SER A 184 -0.48 -3.89 9.91
N MET A 185 -0.08 -4.35 8.72
CA MET A 185 1.07 -5.25 8.49
C MET A 185 2.44 -4.65 8.83
N ILE A 186 2.54 -3.34 9.06
CA ILE A 186 3.75 -2.66 9.54
C ILE A 186 3.49 -1.85 10.81
N LEU A 187 2.30 -1.99 11.42
CA LEU A 187 1.89 -1.13 12.54
C LEU A 187 2.79 -1.35 13.75
N ILE A 188 3.16 -2.59 14.04
CA ILE A 188 4.01 -2.93 15.19
C ILE A 188 5.42 -2.37 15.00
N GLU A 189 5.97 -2.48 13.79
CA GLU A 189 7.26 -1.94 13.39
C GLU A 189 7.27 -0.40 13.49
N ILE A 190 6.18 0.27 13.08
CA ILE A 190 6.00 1.72 13.29
C ILE A 190 5.91 2.04 14.78
N GLN A 191 5.12 1.29 15.54
CA GLN A 191 4.91 1.48 16.97
C GLN A 191 6.22 1.31 17.78
N ASP A 192 7.13 0.45 17.33
CA ASP A 192 8.44 0.27 17.97
C ASP A 192 9.32 1.54 17.94
N THR A 193 9.09 2.42 16.96
CA THR A 193 9.78 3.71 16.87
C THR A 193 9.23 4.78 17.84
N VAL A 194 8.08 4.51 18.47
CA VAL A 194 7.40 5.46 19.36
C VAL A 194 8.09 5.50 20.73
N LYS A 195 8.45 6.72 21.16
CA LYS A 195 9.03 6.95 22.48
C LYS A 195 8.00 6.75 23.59
N SER A 196 8.47 6.26 24.73
CA SER A 196 7.73 6.19 25.99
C SER A 196 8.48 6.95 27.09
N PRO A 197 7.81 7.72 27.99
CA PRO A 197 6.35 7.87 28.19
C PRO A 197 5.64 8.86 27.24
N PRO A 198 4.29 8.75 27.05
CA PRO A 198 3.38 7.73 27.59
C PRO A 198 3.58 6.35 26.93
N ALA A 199 2.84 5.32 27.36
CA ALA A 199 2.93 3.97 26.78
C ALA A 199 2.72 4.00 25.25
N GLU A 200 3.49 3.20 24.52
CA GLU A 200 3.57 3.24 23.06
C GLU A 200 2.20 3.02 22.41
N ASN A 201 1.37 2.13 22.99
CA ASN A 201 0.02 1.84 22.51
C ASN A 201 -0.92 3.05 22.59
N LYS A 202 -0.78 3.92 23.61
CA LYS A 202 -1.62 5.13 23.76
C LYS A 202 -1.30 6.14 22.67
N THR A 203 -0.02 6.36 22.40
CA THR A 203 0.43 7.25 21.32
C THR A 203 0.05 6.67 19.96
N MET A 204 0.26 5.36 19.75
CA MET A 204 -0.06 4.70 18.50
C MET A 204 -1.56 4.72 18.20
N LYS A 205 -2.44 4.53 19.19
CA LYS A 205 -3.89 4.65 19.02
C LYS A 205 -4.33 6.05 18.62
N LYS A 206 -3.73 7.10 19.20
CA LYS A 206 -3.98 8.49 18.81
C LYS A 206 -3.52 8.76 17.37
N ALA A 207 -2.31 8.30 17.03
CA ALA A 207 -1.76 8.42 15.68
C ALA A 207 -2.65 7.68 14.65
N THR A 208 -3.09 6.48 15.00
CA THR A 208 -4.01 5.64 14.20
C THR A 208 -5.36 6.35 14.01
N LEU A 209 -5.95 6.92 15.06
CA LEU A 209 -7.20 7.67 14.95
C LEU A 209 -7.06 8.85 13.98
N LEU A 210 -6.01 9.66 14.16
CA LEU A 210 -5.74 10.81 13.30
C LEU A 210 -5.52 10.37 11.86
N GLY A 211 -4.61 9.42 11.63
CA GLY A 211 -4.26 8.92 10.29
C GLY A 211 -5.45 8.31 9.56
N VAL A 212 -6.23 7.44 10.21
CA VAL A 212 -7.42 6.81 9.62
C VAL A 212 -8.50 7.85 9.34
N THR A 213 -8.70 8.83 10.22
CA THR A 213 -9.70 9.89 9.98
C THR A 213 -9.30 10.76 8.80
N THR A 214 -8.05 11.22 8.74
CA THR A 214 -7.54 12.05 7.64
C THR A 214 -7.62 11.30 6.30
N THR A 215 -7.13 10.05 6.23
CA THR A 215 -7.18 9.24 5.01
C THR A 215 -8.61 8.99 4.55
N THR A 216 -9.52 8.65 5.49
CA THR A 216 -10.94 8.47 5.17
C THR A 216 -11.56 9.72 4.57
N SER A 217 -11.27 10.90 5.13
CA SER A 217 -11.76 12.17 4.59
C SER A 217 -11.31 12.39 3.15
N PHE A 218 -10.02 12.21 2.86
CA PHE A 218 -9.52 12.35 1.48
C PHE A 218 -10.07 11.28 0.54
N TYR A 219 -10.16 10.02 0.96
CA TYR A 219 -10.72 8.95 0.14
C TYR A 219 -12.20 9.16 -0.17
N MET A 220 -13.00 9.62 0.81
CA MET A 220 -14.40 9.96 0.57
C MET A 220 -14.54 11.16 -0.36
N LEU A 221 -13.74 12.21 -0.17
CA LEU A 221 -13.75 13.36 -1.07
C LEU A 221 -13.35 12.98 -2.49
N ALA A 222 -12.23 12.28 -2.65
CA ALA A 222 -11.74 11.85 -3.96
C ALA A 222 -12.70 10.86 -4.63
N GLY A 223 -13.25 9.90 -3.89
CA GLY A 223 -14.23 8.94 -4.42
C GLY A 223 -15.54 9.61 -4.85
N CYS A 224 -16.14 10.44 -3.99
CA CYS A 224 -17.41 11.09 -4.29
C CYS A 224 -17.29 12.16 -5.39
N LEU A 225 -16.31 13.08 -5.26
CA LEU A 225 -16.13 14.15 -6.23
C LEU A 225 -15.53 13.63 -7.54
N GLY A 226 -14.61 12.66 -7.47
CA GLY A 226 -14.09 12.00 -8.66
C GLY A 226 -15.18 11.28 -9.44
N TYR A 227 -16.07 10.55 -8.75
CA TYR A 227 -17.22 9.93 -9.39
C TYR A 227 -18.23 10.95 -9.92
N ALA A 228 -18.46 12.06 -9.22
CA ALA A 228 -19.30 13.15 -9.73
C ALA A 228 -18.71 13.78 -11.01
N ALA A 229 -17.39 13.93 -11.07
CA ALA A 229 -16.69 14.53 -12.21
C ALA A 229 -16.63 13.58 -13.44
N PHE A 230 -16.30 12.30 -13.22
CA PHE A 230 -16.00 11.34 -14.30
C PHE A 230 -17.05 10.26 -14.51
N GLY A 231 -18.03 10.15 -13.62
CA GLY A 231 -19.16 9.22 -13.74
C GLY A 231 -18.74 7.76 -13.83
N ASN A 232 -19.52 6.98 -14.58
CA ASN A 232 -19.29 5.55 -14.79
C ASN A 232 -17.94 5.23 -15.48
N ALA A 233 -17.29 6.22 -16.08
CA ALA A 233 -15.99 6.10 -16.75
C ALA A 233 -14.82 6.61 -15.88
N ALA A 234 -15.03 6.75 -14.56
CA ALA A 234 -13.97 7.20 -13.66
C ALA A 234 -12.73 6.28 -13.75
N PRO A 235 -11.54 6.84 -14.03
CA PRO A 235 -10.33 6.04 -14.13
C PRO A 235 -9.84 5.61 -12.75
N GLY A 236 -9.11 4.50 -12.69
CA GLY A 236 -8.49 4.01 -11.45
C GLY A 236 -7.52 5.02 -10.82
N ASN A 237 -6.82 5.81 -11.65
CA ASN A 237 -6.06 6.98 -11.22
C ASN A 237 -6.80 8.26 -11.66
N ILE A 238 -7.49 8.91 -10.74
CA ILE A 238 -8.30 10.12 -10.98
C ILE A 238 -7.51 11.23 -11.68
N LEU A 239 -6.21 11.37 -11.39
CA LEU A 239 -5.38 12.41 -12.02
C LEU A 239 -5.16 12.20 -13.52
N THR A 240 -5.26 10.96 -14.01
CA THR A 240 -5.22 10.67 -15.46
C THR A 240 -6.53 11.05 -16.16
N GLY A 241 -7.64 11.10 -15.42
CA GLY A 241 -8.96 11.38 -15.94
C GLY A 241 -9.22 12.83 -16.29
N PHE A 242 -8.49 13.76 -15.66
CA PHE A 242 -8.66 15.18 -15.96
C PHE A 242 -8.37 15.50 -17.41
N GLY A 243 -7.68 14.59 -18.13
CA GLY A 243 -7.05 14.84 -19.41
C GLY A 243 -5.95 15.86 -19.24
N PHE A 244 -5.00 15.90 -20.15
CA PHE A 244 -3.85 16.79 -20.08
C PHE A 244 -4.21 18.25 -20.41
N TYR A 245 -5.32 18.73 -19.85
CA TYR A 245 -5.89 20.05 -20.04
C TYR A 245 -5.35 21.04 -19.00
N GLU A 246 -5.67 22.32 -19.20
CA GLU A 246 -5.28 23.40 -18.30
C GLU A 246 -5.97 23.32 -16.92
N PRO A 247 -5.24 23.58 -15.81
CA PRO A 247 -3.80 23.89 -15.77
C PRO A 247 -2.92 22.62 -15.79
N PHE A 248 -2.21 22.39 -16.90
CA PHE A 248 -1.38 21.18 -17.09
C PHE A 248 -0.25 21.11 -16.04
N TRP A 249 0.31 22.26 -15.68
CA TRP A 249 1.37 22.37 -14.67
C TRP A 249 0.91 21.87 -13.29
N LEU A 250 -0.37 22.03 -12.95
CA LEU A 250 -0.91 21.61 -11.66
C LEU A 250 -1.10 20.10 -11.62
N ILE A 251 -1.52 19.51 -12.74
CA ILE A 251 -1.60 18.06 -12.93
C ILE A 251 -0.19 17.45 -12.89
N ASP A 252 0.79 18.08 -13.54
CA ASP A 252 2.19 17.66 -13.51
C ASP A 252 2.75 17.70 -12.08
N PHE A 253 2.53 18.81 -11.39
CA PHE A 253 2.95 18.96 -10.00
C PHE A 253 2.34 17.87 -9.10
N ALA A 254 1.05 17.58 -9.25
CA ALA A 254 0.39 16.50 -8.51
C ALA A 254 1.00 15.12 -8.81
N ASN A 255 1.30 14.82 -10.08
CA ASN A 255 1.94 13.56 -10.44
C ASN A 255 3.38 13.47 -9.95
N VAL A 256 4.15 14.56 -9.96
CA VAL A 256 5.48 14.62 -9.33
C VAL A 256 5.39 14.37 -7.83
N CYS A 257 4.41 14.97 -7.15
CA CYS A 257 4.14 14.70 -5.73
C CYS A 257 3.86 13.20 -5.49
N ILE A 258 3.09 12.52 -6.36
CA ILE A 258 2.88 11.08 -6.25
C ILE A 258 4.21 10.32 -6.36
N VAL A 259 5.03 10.62 -7.36
CA VAL A 259 6.33 9.94 -7.54
C VAL A 259 7.19 10.09 -6.28
N VAL A 260 7.31 11.32 -5.75
CA VAL A 260 8.12 11.59 -4.54
C VAL A 260 7.52 10.92 -3.30
N HIS A 261 6.19 10.94 -3.12
CA HIS A 261 5.53 10.20 -2.03
C HIS A 261 5.88 8.72 -2.09
N LEU A 262 5.73 8.11 -3.27
CA LEU A 262 5.96 6.68 -3.45
C LEU A 262 7.43 6.28 -3.27
N VAL A 263 8.38 7.19 -3.47
CA VAL A 263 9.78 6.93 -3.07
C VAL A 263 9.90 6.70 -1.57
N GLY A 264 9.29 7.56 -0.75
CA GLY A 264 9.30 7.37 0.71
C GLY A 264 8.49 6.17 1.18
N ALA A 265 7.28 6.00 0.63
CA ALA A 265 6.41 4.89 1.01
C ALA A 265 7.05 3.53 0.67
N TYR A 266 7.70 3.39 -0.50
CA TYR A 266 8.41 2.17 -0.88
C TYR A 266 9.44 1.75 0.17
N GLN A 267 10.20 2.71 0.70
CA GLN A 267 11.18 2.43 1.74
C GLN A 267 10.50 1.98 3.04
N VAL A 268 9.45 2.68 3.49
CA VAL A 268 8.69 2.31 4.69
C VAL A 268 8.21 0.86 4.65
N PHE A 269 7.71 0.40 3.51
CA PHE A 269 7.20 -0.98 3.36
C PHE A 269 8.28 -2.02 3.05
N SER A 270 9.42 -1.64 2.49
CA SER A 270 10.50 -2.58 2.15
C SER A 270 11.44 -2.87 3.33
N GLN A 271 11.60 -1.94 4.27
CA GLN A 271 12.51 -2.09 5.41
C GLN A 271 12.23 -3.33 6.28
N PRO A 272 10.96 -3.71 6.59
CA PRO A 272 10.70 -4.94 7.33
C PRO A 272 11.17 -6.21 6.60
N ILE A 273 11.09 -6.24 5.26
CA ILE A 273 11.63 -7.36 4.46
C ILE A 273 13.15 -7.40 4.58
N PHE A 274 13.81 -6.25 4.42
CA PHE A 274 15.26 -6.15 4.51
C PHE A 274 15.76 -6.59 5.88
N ALA A 275 15.17 -6.06 6.95
CA ALA A 275 15.51 -6.41 8.31
C ALA A 275 15.31 -7.91 8.59
N ALA A 276 14.21 -8.50 8.10
CA ALA A 276 13.93 -9.92 8.30
C ALA A 276 14.97 -10.82 7.61
N VAL A 277 15.27 -10.56 6.33
CA VAL A 277 16.24 -11.37 5.57
C VAL A 277 17.66 -11.20 6.11
N GLU A 278 18.04 -9.97 6.47
CA GLU A 278 19.37 -9.67 7.00
C GLU A 278 19.61 -10.30 8.37
N THR A 279 18.60 -10.22 9.26
CA THR A 279 18.67 -10.85 10.58
C THR A 279 18.70 -12.36 10.45
N TRP A 280 17.85 -12.93 9.59
CA TRP A 280 17.83 -14.37 9.34
C TRP A 280 19.16 -14.89 8.78
N ALA A 281 19.71 -14.22 7.76
CA ALA A 281 20.97 -14.63 7.15
C ALA A 281 22.13 -14.58 8.16
N THR A 282 22.20 -13.51 8.94
CA THR A 282 23.23 -13.33 9.97
C THR A 282 23.12 -14.38 11.08
N ALA A 283 21.90 -14.72 11.51
CA ALA A 283 21.66 -15.76 12.51
C ALA A 283 21.97 -17.17 11.97
N ARG A 284 21.68 -17.41 10.68
CA ARG A 284 21.87 -18.72 10.04
C ARG A 284 23.34 -19.03 9.72
N TRP A 285 24.13 -18.00 9.40
CA TRP A 285 25.54 -18.11 9.05
C TRP A 285 26.41 -17.08 9.79
N PRO A 286 26.54 -17.19 11.13
CA PRO A 286 27.22 -16.18 11.94
C PRO A 286 28.72 -16.03 11.61
N ASN A 287 29.35 -17.09 11.10
CA ASN A 287 30.78 -17.09 10.75
C ASN A 287 31.08 -16.50 9.36
N ALA A 288 30.05 -16.22 8.55
CA ALA A 288 30.23 -15.68 7.22
C ALA A 288 30.53 -14.18 7.30
N LYS A 289 31.82 -13.82 7.30
CA LYS A 289 32.27 -12.41 7.37
C LYS A 289 31.65 -11.52 6.30
N PHE A 290 31.25 -12.07 5.15
CA PHE A 290 30.54 -11.33 4.10
C PHE A 290 29.21 -10.73 4.57
N LEU A 291 28.51 -11.37 5.52
CA LEU A 291 27.21 -10.91 6.04
C LEU A 291 27.35 -9.79 7.07
N THR A 292 28.45 -9.77 7.84
CA THR A 292 28.62 -8.86 8.98
C THR A 292 29.69 -7.78 8.76
N ARG A 293 30.53 -7.92 7.75
CA ARG A 293 31.63 -6.97 7.48
C ARG A 293 31.09 -5.66 6.89
N GLU A 294 31.22 -4.60 7.66
CA GLU A 294 31.01 -3.23 7.20
C GLU A 294 32.28 -2.69 6.52
N HIS A 295 32.11 -2.14 5.33
CA HIS A 295 33.15 -1.43 4.58
C HIS A 295 32.89 0.07 4.71
N THR A 296 33.85 0.80 5.29
CA THR A 296 33.73 2.25 5.45
C THR A 296 34.33 2.98 4.25
N VAL A 297 33.60 3.98 3.74
CA VAL A 297 33.96 4.86 2.63
C VAL A 297 33.81 6.31 3.08
N ALA A 298 34.47 7.24 2.37
CA ALA A 298 34.42 8.67 2.65
C ALA A 298 34.82 9.00 4.10
N SER A 299 36.01 8.54 4.50
CA SER A 299 36.62 8.83 5.81
C SER A 299 35.76 8.43 7.02
N GLY A 300 35.00 7.32 6.89
CA GLY A 300 34.18 6.78 7.99
C GLY A 300 32.76 7.31 8.07
N LYS A 301 32.33 8.19 7.15
CA LYS A 301 30.96 8.73 7.14
C LYS A 301 29.91 7.78 6.56
N PHE A 302 30.32 6.88 5.68
CA PHE A 302 29.42 5.89 5.09
C PHE A 302 29.97 4.48 5.32
N SER A 303 29.19 3.62 5.96
CA SER A 303 29.46 2.18 6.00
C SER A 303 28.47 1.45 5.11
N PHE A 304 28.98 0.52 4.29
CA PHE A 304 28.14 -0.35 3.49
C PHE A 304 28.57 -1.81 3.66
N ASN A 305 27.59 -2.69 3.53
CA ASN A 305 27.76 -4.12 3.62
C ASN A 305 27.44 -4.72 2.25
N VAL A 306 28.33 -5.58 1.75
CA VAL A 306 28.19 -6.12 0.38
C VAL A 306 26.95 -7.04 0.28
N PHE A 307 26.61 -7.78 1.33
CA PHE A 307 25.38 -8.57 1.36
C PHE A 307 24.14 -7.69 1.31
N ARG A 308 24.05 -6.65 2.16
CA ARG A 308 22.93 -5.69 2.15
C ARG A 308 22.77 -5.04 0.77
N LEU A 309 23.88 -4.56 0.20
CA LEU A 309 23.88 -3.96 -1.13
C LEU A 309 23.35 -4.93 -2.20
N THR A 310 23.86 -6.16 -2.21
CA THR A 310 23.52 -7.16 -3.24
C THR A 310 22.07 -7.62 -3.12
N TRP A 311 21.64 -8.02 -1.92
CA TRP A 311 20.29 -8.57 -1.72
C TRP A 311 19.21 -7.49 -1.87
N ARG A 312 19.39 -6.29 -1.30
CA ARG A 312 18.40 -5.22 -1.45
C ARG A 312 18.26 -4.79 -2.91
N THR A 313 19.38 -4.75 -3.66
CA THR A 313 19.34 -4.51 -5.11
C THR A 313 18.59 -5.62 -5.83
N ALA A 314 18.87 -6.88 -5.53
CA ALA A 314 18.17 -8.02 -6.12
C ALA A 314 16.66 -7.97 -5.85
N PHE A 315 16.26 -7.62 -4.62
CA PHE A 315 14.86 -7.43 -4.26
C PHE A 315 14.18 -6.36 -5.13
N VAL A 316 14.80 -5.19 -5.26
CA VAL A 316 14.25 -4.08 -6.08
C VAL A 316 14.19 -4.47 -7.56
N VAL A 317 15.18 -5.19 -8.08
CA VAL A 317 15.16 -5.68 -9.46
C VAL A 317 14.00 -6.66 -9.67
N VAL A 318 13.81 -7.61 -8.75
CA VAL A 318 12.72 -8.58 -8.83
C VAL A 318 11.36 -7.90 -8.74
N SER A 319 11.14 -6.99 -7.80
CA SER A 319 9.87 -6.25 -7.68
C SER A 319 9.59 -5.40 -8.93
N THR A 320 10.62 -4.79 -9.51
CA THR A 320 10.51 -4.02 -10.77
C THR A 320 10.14 -4.93 -11.95
N VAL A 321 10.76 -6.11 -12.07
CA VAL A 321 10.42 -7.08 -13.12
C VAL A 321 8.97 -7.57 -12.95
N LEU A 322 8.53 -7.86 -11.73
CA LEU A 322 7.15 -8.24 -11.45
C LEU A 322 6.17 -7.12 -11.85
N ALA A 323 6.51 -5.86 -11.58
CA ALA A 323 5.72 -4.70 -12.02
C ALA A 323 5.61 -4.59 -13.54
N ILE A 324 6.68 -4.93 -14.27
CA ILE A 324 6.68 -4.92 -15.74
C ILE A 324 5.85 -6.07 -16.32
N VAL A 325 5.90 -7.27 -15.71
CA VAL A 325 5.17 -8.44 -16.22
C VAL A 325 3.67 -8.33 -15.96
N MET A 326 3.27 -7.66 -14.88
CA MET A 326 1.86 -7.47 -14.50
C MET A 326 1.60 -6.01 -14.11
N PRO A 327 1.45 -5.06 -15.06
CA PRO A 327 1.24 -3.65 -14.73
C PRO A 327 -0.24 -3.31 -14.45
N PHE A 328 -1.01 -4.25 -13.90
CA PHE A 328 -2.46 -4.09 -13.71
C PHE A 328 -2.75 -3.46 -12.36
N PHE A 329 -2.77 -2.12 -12.33
CA PHE A 329 -2.91 -1.35 -11.09
C PHE A 329 -4.10 -1.80 -10.23
N ASN A 330 -5.33 -1.78 -10.75
CA ASN A 330 -6.52 -2.12 -9.96
C ASN A 330 -6.57 -3.61 -9.59
N ASP A 331 -6.14 -4.51 -10.48
CA ASP A 331 -6.21 -5.96 -10.23
C ASP A 331 -5.23 -6.36 -9.12
N ILE A 332 -4.01 -5.81 -9.16
CA ILE A 332 -2.99 -6.06 -8.14
C ILE A 332 -3.41 -5.47 -6.79
N LEU A 333 -3.86 -4.21 -6.76
CA LEU A 333 -4.28 -3.60 -5.50
C LEU A 333 -5.48 -4.34 -4.89
N GLY A 334 -6.43 -4.79 -5.72
CA GLY A 334 -7.58 -5.57 -5.29
C GLY A 334 -7.16 -6.89 -4.65
N PHE A 335 -6.23 -7.60 -5.31
CA PHE A 335 -5.69 -8.87 -4.83
C PHE A 335 -4.93 -8.70 -3.51
N LEU A 336 -4.05 -7.70 -3.42
CA LEU A 336 -3.29 -7.42 -2.19
C LEU A 336 -4.22 -7.04 -1.04
N GLY A 337 -5.21 -6.18 -1.31
CA GLY A 337 -6.23 -5.84 -0.33
C GLY A 337 -6.97 -7.07 0.18
N ALA A 338 -7.37 -7.97 -0.73
CA ALA A 338 -8.06 -9.20 -0.37
C ALA A 338 -7.19 -10.15 0.48
N VAL A 339 -5.94 -10.38 0.07
CA VAL A 339 -5.03 -11.32 0.75
C VAL A 339 -4.49 -10.74 2.06
N GLY A 340 -4.34 -9.42 2.18
CA GLY A 340 -3.85 -8.76 3.39
C GLY A 340 -4.93 -8.46 4.42
N PHE A 341 -6.12 -8.02 3.98
CA PHE A 341 -7.11 -7.43 4.87
C PHE A 341 -7.62 -8.39 5.94
N TRP A 342 -8.17 -9.55 5.56
CA TRP A 342 -8.66 -10.48 6.57
C TRP A 342 -7.54 -10.99 7.51
N PRO A 343 -6.45 -11.60 7.03
CA PRO A 343 -5.47 -12.19 7.95
C PRO A 343 -4.76 -11.13 8.80
N LEU A 344 -4.23 -10.06 8.19
CA LEU A 344 -3.32 -9.12 8.86
C LEU A 344 -4.04 -7.94 9.50
N THR A 345 -5.12 -7.45 8.90
CA THR A 345 -5.88 -6.30 9.47
C THR A 345 -6.93 -6.75 10.46
N VAL A 346 -7.49 -7.97 10.34
CA VAL A 346 -8.64 -8.39 11.15
C VAL A 346 -8.34 -9.60 12.03
N TYR A 347 -8.00 -10.74 11.45
CA TYR A 347 -7.89 -12.03 12.13
C TYR A 347 -6.82 -12.03 13.22
N TYR A 348 -5.56 -11.77 12.87
CA TYR A 348 -4.48 -11.81 13.86
C TYR A 348 -4.65 -10.78 14.98
N PRO A 349 -5.01 -9.50 14.71
CA PRO A 349 -5.27 -8.55 15.79
C PRO A 349 -6.39 -9.00 16.73
N VAL A 350 -7.47 -9.56 16.19
CA VAL A 350 -8.60 -10.08 16.99
C VAL A 350 -8.18 -11.29 17.83
N GLU A 351 -7.52 -12.28 17.25
CA GLU A 351 -7.11 -13.49 17.96
C GLU A 351 -6.04 -13.20 19.02
N MET A 352 -5.04 -12.37 18.71
CA MET A 352 -4.05 -11.93 19.68
C MET A 352 -4.72 -11.20 20.85
N TYR A 353 -5.70 -10.32 20.56
CA TYR A 353 -6.44 -9.61 21.60
C TYR A 353 -7.26 -10.53 22.50
N ILE A 354 -7.95 -11.51 21.91
CA ILE A 354 -8.71 -12.53 22.65
C ILE A 354 -7.78 -13.28 23.61
N ARG A 355 -6.60 -13.69 23.15
CA ARG A 355 -5.58 -14.37 23.96
C ARG A 355 -5.01 -13.47 25.06
N GLN A 356 -4.61 -12.25 24.70
CA GLN A 356 -4.04 -11.28 25.62
C GLN A 356 -5.00 -10.95 26.77
N ARG A 357 -6.28 -10.72 26.45
CA ARG A 357 -7.32 -10.38 27.44
C ARG A 357 -8.00 -11.60 28.07
N ARG A 358 -7.61 -12.81 27.69
CA ARG A 358 -8.20 -14.08 28.14
C ARG A 358 -9.74 -14.07 28.04
N ILE A 359 -10.27 -13.56 26.92
CA ILE A 359 -11.71 -13.47 26.71
C ILE A 359 -12.29 -14.89 26.65
N GLN A 360 -13.25 -15.18 27.52
CA GLN A 360 -13.90 -16.50 27.56
C GLN A 360 -14.71 -16.74 26.28
N LYS A 361 -14.61 -17.97 25.76
CA LYS A 361 -15.38 -18.42 24.59
C LYS A 361 -16.88 -18.27 24.86
N TYR A 362 -17.64 -17.98 23.80
CA TYR A 362 -19.10 -17.81 23.83
C TYR A 362 -19.63 -16.63 24.65
N THR A 363 -18.77 -15.79 25.23
CA THR A 363 -19.21 -14.48 25.73
C THR A 363 -19.69 -13.62 24.55
N THR A 364 -20.60 -12.68 24.81
CA THR A 364 -21.12 -11.74 23.79
C THR A 364 -19.99 -11.03 23.05
N ARG A 365 -18.94 -10.63 23.77
CA ARG A 365 -17.75 -10.00 23.20
C ARG A 365 -16.96 -10.94 22.30
N TRP A 366 -16.76 -12.19 22.71
CA TRP A 366 -16.07 -13.18 21.88
C TRP A 366 -16.85 -13.46 20.58
N VAL A 367 -18.18 -13.64 20.69
CA VAL A 367 -19.05 -13.88 19.52
C VAL A 367 -18.99 -12.68 18.57
N ALA A 368 -19.09 -11.45 19.07
CA ALA A 368 -19.01 -10.24 18.24
C ALA A 368 -17.68 -10.14 17.47
N LEU A 369 -16.55 -10.44 18.12
CA LEU A 369 -15.24 -10.44 17.48
C LEU A 369 -15.10 -11.53 16.40
N GLN A 370 -15.63 -12.73 16.66
CA GLN A 370 -15.63 -13.83 15.69
C GLN A 370 -16.53 -13.54 14.48
N VAL A 371 -17.73 -12.98 14.71
CA VAL A 371 -18.64 -12.56 13.64
C VAL A 371 -18.00 -11.48 12.76
N LEU A 372 -17.37 -10.47 13.38
CA LEU A 372 -16.62 -9.45 12.64
C LEU A 372 -15.53 -10.07 11.75
N SER A 373 -14.72 -10.96 12.32
CA SER A 373 -13.65 -11.67 11.59
C SER A 373 -14.21 -12.49 10.42
N PHE A 374 -15.28 -13.25 10.65
CA PHE A 374 -15.92 -14.08 9.64
C PHE A 374 -16.54 -13.26 8.49
N LEU A 375 -17.21 -12.15 8.78
CA LEU A 375 -17.75 -11.28 7.72
C LEU A 375 -16.62 -10.66 6.89
N CYS A 376 -15.53 -10.23 7.52
CA CYS A 376 -14.35 -9.71 6.81
C CYS A 376 -13.67 -10.79 5.96
N PHE A 377 -13.67 -12.06 6.42
CA PHE A 377 -13.19 -13.19 5.65
C PHE A 377 -14.00 -13.37 4.36
N LEU A 378 -15.34 -13.38 4.44
CA LEU A 378 -16.20 -13.53 3.25
C LEU A 378 -15.97 -12.41 2.23
N VAL A 379 -15.84 -11.17 2.68
CA VAL A 379 -15.53 -10.02 1.82
C VAL A 379 -14.17 -10.18 1.16
N SER A 380 -13.15 -10.59 1.92
CA SER A 380 -11.80 -10.82 1.39
C SER A 380 -11.76 -11.97 0.38
N LEU A 381 -12.50 -13.04 0.63
CA LEU A 381 -12.61 -14.18 -0.29
C LEU A 381 -13.26 -13.76 -1.61
N ALA A 382 -14.37 -13.03 -1.56
CA ALA A 382 -15.05 -12.51 -2.75
C ALA A 382 -14.14 -11.57 -3.55
N ALA A 383 -13.43 -10.66 -2.87
CA ALA A 383 -12.48 -9.75 -3.50
C ALA A 383 -11.30 -10.51 -4.14
N ALA A 384 -10.76 -11.54 -3.47
CA ALA A 384 -9.65 -12.32 -4.00
C ALA A 384 -10.02 -13.05 -5.30
N VAL A 385 -11.19 -13.71 -5.32
CA VAL A 385 -11.69 -14.40 -6.52
C VAL A 385 -11.88 -13.41 -7.66
N ALA A 386 -12.50 -12.25 -7.40
CA ALA A 386 -12.72 -11.22 -8.39
C ALA A 386 -11.41 -10.61 -8.93
N SER A 387 -10.42 -10.36 -8.08
CA SER A 387 -9.12 -9.85 -8.54
C SER A 387 -8.33 -10.87 -9.35
N ILE A 388 -8.43 -12.17 -9.04
CA ILE A 388 -7.81 -13.23 -9.86
C ILE A 388 -8.46 -13.27 -11.25
N GLU A 389 -9.79 -13.15 -11.31
CA GLU A 389 -10.53 -13.05 -12.57
C GLU A 389 -10.06 -11.83 -13.38
N GLY A 390 -10.00 -10.64 -12.76
CA GLY A 390 -9.53 -9.42 -13.41
C GLY A 390 -8.10 -9.52 -13.93
N VAL A 391 -7.15 -10.06 -13.15
CA VAL A 391 -5.78 -10.33 -13.63
C VAL A 391 -5.79 -11.29 -14.81
N THR A 392 -6.60 -12.35 -14.75
CA THR A 392 -6.67 -13.37 -15.80
C THR A 392 -7.19 -12.76 -17.11
N GLU A 393 -8.20 -11.91 -17.04
CA GLU A 393 -8.75 -11.21 -18.20
C GLU A 393 -7.74 -10.21 -18.78
N SER A 394 -7.12 -9.40 -17.93
CA SER A 394 -6.08 -8.45 -18.31
C SER A 394 -4.88 -9.13 -19.00
N LEU A 395 -4.47 -10.32 -18.52
CA LEU A 395 -3.37 -11.10 -19.10
C LEU A 395 -3.66 -11.63 -20.52
N LYS A 396 -4.93 -11.83 -20.91
CA LYS A 396 -5.26 -12.29 -22.26
C LYS A 396 -4.90 -11.27 -23.34
N HIS A 397 -4.90 -9.99 -22.97
CA HIS A 397 -4.69 -8.87 -23.91
C HIS A 397 -3.32 -8.19 -23.74
N TYR A 398 -2.59 -8.50 -22.67
CA TYR A 398 -1.32 -7.85 -22.36
C TYR A 398 -0.12 -8.63 -22.92
N VAL A 399 0.76 -7.92 -23.65
CA VAL A 399 2.06 -8.46 -24.08
C VAL A 399 3.18 -7.73 -23.34
N PRO A 400 3.90 -8.41 -22.43
CA PRO A 400 4.99 -7.80 -21.68
C PRO A 400 6.00 -7.08 -22.59
N PHE A 401 6.49 -5.93 -22.13
CA PHE A 401 7.51 -5.11 -22.82
C PHE A 401 7.11 -4.50 -24.18
N LYS A 402 5.86 -4.65 -24.63
CA LYS A 402 5.39 -4.08 -25.90
C LYS A 402 4.25 -3.07 -25.77
N THR A 403 3.71 -2.90 -24.57
CA THR A 403 2.57 -2.02 -24.33
C THR A 403 3.02 -0.57 -24.21
N LYS A 404 2.47 0.28 -25.09
CA LYS A 404 2.52 1.74 -24.96
C LYS A 404 1.24 2.21 -24.29
N SER A 405 1.35 3.16 -23.37
CA SER A 405 0.20 3.81 -22.73
C SER A 405 -0.15 5.12 -23.40
#